data_AF-A0A069P4B6-F1
#
_entry.id   AF-A0A069P4B6-F1
#
_cell.length_a   1.000
_cell.length_b   1.000
_cell.length_c   1.000
_cell.angle_alpha   90.00
_cell.angle_beta   90.00
_cell.angle_gamma   90.00
#
_symmetry.space_group_name_H-M   'P 1'
#
loop_
_entity.id
_entity.type
_entity.pdbx_description
1 polymer ?
#
loop_
_entity_poly.entity_id
_entity_poly.type
_entity_poly.pdbx_seq_one_letter_code
_entity_poly.pdbx_strand_id
1 'polypeptide(L)'
;MSSKPKIIMPTDEENEAINRGIAADPDTYEVPSEDFKKMKRLGPRGRPRLDSPKVLLSVRYDADIVEAFKASGDGWQTRMNDALRDWLKDHQPA
;
A
#
# COMPACT_ATOMS: atom_id res chain seq x y z
N MET A 1 11.10 -1.15 -17.74
CA MET A 1 12.25 -1.97 -17.29
C MET A 1 12.62 -1.52 -15.89
N SER A 2 12.24 -2.26 -14.84
CA SER A 2 12.57 -1.86 -13.47
C SER A 2 14.06 -2.16 -13.23
N SER A 3 14.89 -1.12 -13.10
CA SER A 3 16.28 -1.27 -12.68
C SER A 3 16.28 -1.76 -11.23
N LYS A 4 16.77 -2.98 -11.00
CA LYS A 4 16.90 -3.49 -9.63
C LYS A 4 17.94 -2.62 -8.90
N PRO A 5 17.68 -2.17 -7.67
CA PRO A 5 18.66 -1.45 -6.88
C PRO A 5 19.94 -2.28 -6.75
N LYS A 6 21.11 -1.66 -6.96
CA LYS A 6 22.41 -2.29 -6.71
C LYS A 6 22.62 -2.38 -5.20
N ILE A 7 22.62 -3.59 -4.66
CA ILE A 7 22.91 -3.85 -3.25
C ILE A 7 24.44 -3.82 -3.07
N ILE A 8 24.95 -2.93 -2.22
CA ILE A 8 26.37 -2.85 -1.84
C ILE A 8 26.51 -3.51 -0.48
N MET A 9 27.26 -4.61 -0.41
CA MET A 9 27.51 -5.32 0.84
C MET A 9 28.78 -4.79 1.51
N PRO A 10 28.79 -4.61 2.85
CA PRO A 10 29.99 -4.22 3.56
C PRO A 10 31.11 -5.25 3.39
N THR A 11 32.34 -4.75 3.29
CA THR A 11 33.57 -5.55 3.38
C THR A 11 33.79 -6.06 4.81
N ASP A 12 34.72 -7.00 4.98
CA ASP A 12 35.03 -7.57 6.31
C ASP A 12 35.54 -6.51 7.29
N GLU A 13 36.40 -5.59 6.83
CA GLU A 13 36.89 -4.47 7.64
C GLU A 13 35.76 -3.52 8.08
N GLU A 14 34.79 -3.27 7.18
CA GLU A 14 33.62 -2.46 7.49
C GLU A 14 32.68 -3.18 8.48
N ASN A 15 32.51 -4.50 8.35
CA ASN A 15 31.75 -5.31 9.31
C ASN A 15 32.39 -5.28 10.71
N GLU A 16 33.71 -5.37 10.80
CA GLU A 16 34.43 -5.25 12.07
C GLU A 16 34.25 -3.86 12.70
N ALA A 17 34.30 -2.80 11.89
CA ALA A 17 34.04 -1.44 12.37
C ALA A 17 32.60 -1.29 12.90
N ILE A 18 31.61 -1.87 12.21
CA ILE A 18 30.20 -1.89 12.63
C ILE A 18 30.04 -2.63 13.97
N ASN A 19 30.64 -3.83 14.09
CA ASN A 19 30.57 -4.64 15.32
C ASN A 19 31.22 -3.94 16.51
N ARG A 20 32.34 -3.23 16.30
CA ARG A 20 32.96 -2.41 17.36
C ARG A 20 32.04 -1.27 17.80
N GLY A 21 31.34 -0.63 16.87
CA GLY A 21 30.37 0.43 17.17
C GLY A 21 29.21 -0.10 18.02
N ILE A 22 28.66 -1.24 17.63
CA ILE A 22 27.60 -1.93 18.37
C ILE A 22 28.06 -2.27 19.80
N ALA A 23 29.25 -2.86 19.96
CA ALA A 23 29.78 -3.26 21.26
C ALA A 23 30.14 -2.06 22.18
N ALA A 24 30.46 -0.90 21.60
CA ALA A 24 30.79 0.31 22.34
C ALA A 24 29.55 1.09 22.81
N ASP A 25 28.36 0.77 22.28
CA ASP A 25 27.10 1.42 22.65
C ASP A 25 26.35 0.61 23.72
N PRO A 26 26.28 1.08 24.98
CA PRO A 26 25.59 0.37 26.06
C PRO A 26 24.07 0.28 25.87
N ASP A 27 23.48 1.16 25.05
CA ASP A 27 22.04 1.19 24.80
C ASP A 27 21.63 0.29 23.62
N THR A 28 22.61 -0.25 22.87
CA THR A 28 22.32 -1.14 21.75
C THR A 28 21.83 -2.50 22.25
N TYR A 29 20.59 -2.84 21.90
CA TYR A 29 20.01 -4.15 22.13
C TYR A 29 20.19 -5.07 20.92
N GLU A 30 21.12 -6.01 21.01
CA GLU A 30 21.26 -7.09 20.06
C GLU A 30 20.28 -8.22 20.38
N VAL A 31 19.36 -8.51 19.47
CA VAL A 31 18.38 -9.59 19.66
C VAL A 31 19.10 -10.95 19.69
N PRO A 32 19.06 -11.69 20.80
CA PRO A 32 19.67 -13.02 20.86
C PRO A 32 19.02 -13.97 19.87
N SER A 33 19.78 -14.92 19.34
CA SER A 33 19.30 -15.89 18.35
C SER A 33 18.08 -16.68 18.83
N GLU A 34 18.02 -17.00 20.11
CA GLU A 34 16.88 -17.69 20.75
C GLU A 34 15.61 -16.84 20.79
N ASP A 35 15.73 -15.53 20.98
CA ASP A 35 14.59 -14.63 20.98
C ASP A 35 14.16 -14.27 19.56
N PHE A 36 15.11 -14.15 18.64
CA PHE A 36 14.82 -13.97 17.22
C PHE A 36 13.96 -15.12 16.65
N LYS A 37 14.24 -16.38 17.06
CA LYS A 37 13.42 -17.55 16.68
C LYS A 37 11.98 -17.47 17.20
N LYS A 38 11.74 -16.79 18.33
CA LYS A 38 10.40 -16.62 18.93
C LYS A 38 9.62 -15.46 18.30
N MET A 39 10.27 -14.55 17.57
CA MET A 39 9.60 -13.41 16.95
C MET A 39 8.62 -13.87 15.87
N LYS A 40 7.36 -13.44 15.99
CA LYS A 40 6.31 -13.69 15.01
C LYS A 40 6.13 -12.47 14.12
N ARG A 41 5.85 -12.69 12.85
CA ARG A 41 5.46 -11.60 11.93
C ARG A 41 4.15 -11.00 12.44
N LEU A 42 4.10 -9.67 12.60
CA LEU A 42 2.86 -8.95 12.87
C LEU A 42 1.89 -9.14 11.69
N GLY A 43 1.01 -10.13 11.79
CA GLY A 43 -0.19 -10.32 10.97
C GLY A 43 -0.04 -10.19 9.45
N PRO A 44 -1.17 -10.16 8.72
CA PRO A 44 -1.18 -9.73 7.33
C PRO A 44 -0.70 -8.27 7.26
N ARG A 45 0.30 -7.99 6.43
CA ARG A 45 0.75 -6.61 6.18
C ARG A 45 -0.33 -5.87 5.39
N GLY A 46 -0.74 -4.69 5.87
CA GLY A 46 -1.64 -3.78 5.14
C GLY A 46 -2.93 -3.46 5.89
N ARG A 47 -3.74 -2.55 5.32
CA ARG A 47 -5.08 -2.23 5.82
C ARG A 47 -5.94 -3.51 5.81
N PRO A 48 -6.77 -3.76 6.84
CA PRO A 48 -7.75 -4.83 6.81
C PRO A 48 -8.56 -4.83 5.52
N ARG A 49 -8.87 -6.02 4.99
CA ARG A 49 -9.70 -6.14 3.80
C ARG A 49 -11.09 -5.60 4.11
N LEU A 50 -11.66 -4.85 3.16
CA LEU A 50 -13.05 -4.42 3.25
C LEU A 50 -13.97 -5.62 2.96
N ASP A 51 -15.08 -5.74 3.69
CA ASP A 51 -16.06 -6.82 3.47
C ASP A 51 -16.72 -6.74 2.08
N SER A 52 -16.87 -5.54 1.54
CA SER A 52 -17.47 -5.29 0.21
C SER A 52 -16.66 -4.25 -0.55
N PRO A 53 -15.53 -4.64 -1.18
CA PRO A 53 -14.71 -3.71 -1.95
C PRO A 53 -15.41 -3.27 -3.24
N LYS A 54 -15.02 -2.10 -3.76
CA LYS A 54 -15.43 -1.66 -5.10
C LYS A 54 -14.96 -2.68 -6.14
N VAL A 55 -15.83 -3.04 -7.07
CA VAL A 55 -15.49 -3.93 -8.19
C VAL A 55 -14.87 -3.09 -9.31
N LEU A 56 -13.66 -3.46 -9.74
CA LEU A 56 -13.02 -2.83 -10.90
C LEU A 56 -13.63 -3.44 -12.17
N LEU A 57 -14.33 -2.63 -12.96
CA LEU A 57 -14.90 -3.00 -14.25
C LEU A 57 -14.32 -2.12 -15.35
N SER A 58 -14.15 -2.69 -16.55
CA SER A 58 -13.85 -1.94 -17.76
C SER A 58 -15.16 -1.66 -18.49
N VAL A 59 -15.68 -0.43 -18.37
CA VAL A 59 -16.94 0.01 -18.96
C VAL A 59 -16.69 1.21 -19.86
N ARG A 60 -17.42 1.30 -20.98
CA ARG A 60 -17.42 2.48 -21.84
C ARG A 60 -18.61 3.35 -21.47
N TYR A 61 -18.34 4.63 -21.23
CA TYR A 61 -19.35 5.67 -21.01
C TYR A 61 -19.30 6.65 -22.18
N ASP A 62 -20.40 7.35 -22.43
CA ASP A 62 -20.41 8.45 -23.38
C ASP A 62 -19.45 9.56 -22.92
N ALA A 63 -18.79 10.19 -23.89
CA ALA A 63 -17.69 11.12 -23.62
C ALA A 63 -18.18 12.37 -22.88
N ASP A 64 -19.35 12.89 -23.24
CA ASP A 64 -19.98 14.05 -22.61
C ASP A 64 -20.28 13.81 -21.13
N ILE A 65 -20.75 12.62 -20.76
CA ILE A 65 -20.97 12.22 -19.35
C ILE A 65 -19.64 12.26 -18.58
N VAL A 66 -18.59 11.65 -19.13
CA VAL A 66 -17.27 11.60 -18.48
C VAL A 66 -16.69 13.01 -18.31
N GLU A 67 -16.77 13.84 -19.34
CA GLU A 67 -16.26 15.22 -19.28
C GLU A 67 -17.05 16.08 -18.29
N ALA A 68 -18.37 15.94 -18.23
CA ALA A 68 -19.19 16.65 -17.24
C ALA A 68 -18.78 16.31 -15.79
N PHE A 69 -18.55 15.03 -15.49
CA PHE A 69 -18.06 14.65 -14.16
C PHE A 69 -16.63 15.13 -13.94
N LYS A 70 -15.69 14.94 -14.88
CA LYS A 70 -14.31 15.42 -14.72
C LYS A 70 -14.22 16.92 -14.45
N ALA A 71 -15.08 17.73 -15.08
CA ALA A 71 -15.13 19.17 -14.87
C ALA A 71 -15.45 19.56 -13.42
N SER A 72 -16.05 18.66 -12.63
CA SER A 72 -16.29 18.87 -11.19
C SER A 72 -15.03 18.76 -10.32
N GLY A 73 -13.86 18.41 -10.91
CA GLY A 73 -12.57 18.37 -10.23
C GLY A 73 -12.30 17.07 -9.47
N ASP A 74 -11.46 17.14 -8.45
CA ASP A 74 -11.03 15.98 -7.66
C ASP A 74 -12.22 15.22 -7.07
N GLY A 75 -12.14 13.89 -7.10
CA GLY A 75 -13.22 13.01 -6.63
C GLY A 75 -14.38 12.84 -7.60
N TRP A 76 -14.26 13.25 -8.88
CA TRP A 76 -15.33 13.10 -9.86
C TRP A 76 -15.81 11.66 -10.05
N GLN A 77 -14.92 10.66 -9.96
CA GLN A 77 -15.30 9.25 -10.02
C GLN A 77 -16.16 8.82 -8.84
N THR A 78 -15.88 9.36 -7.63
CA THR A 78 -16.73 9.13 -6.46
C THR A 78 -18.10 9.74 -6.67
N ARG A 79 -18.17 11.00 -7.15
CA ARG A 79 -19.45 11.65 -7.47
C ARG A 79 -20.25 10.91 -8.53
N MET A 80 -19.59 10.39 -9.56
CA MET A 80 -20.23 9.57 -10.60
C MET A 80 -20.82 8.28 -9.99
N ASN A 81 -20.07 7.59 -9.14
CA ASN A 81 -20.57 6.41 -8.43
C ASN A 81 -21.75 6.74 -7.50
N ASP A 82 -21.72 7.88 -6.81
CA ASP A 82 -22.80 8.30 -5.93
C ASP A 82 -24.05 8.69 -6.71
N ALA A 83 -23.91 9.30 -7.89
CA ALA A 83 -25.02 9.54 -8.80
C ALA A 83 -25.69 8.24 -9.27
N LEU A 84 -24.89 7.22 -9.60
CA LEU A 84 -25.43 5.88 -9.93
C LEU A 84 -26.14 5.24 -8.74
N ARG A 85 -25.60 5.39 -7.52
CA ARG A 85 -26.23 4.91 -6.30
C ARG A 85 -27.56 5.61 -6.02
N ASP A 86 -27.61 6.93 -6.26
CA ASP A 86 -28.81 7.73 -6.06
C ASP A 86 -29.90 7.37 -7.07
N TRP A 87 -29.53 7.22 -8.35
CA TRP A 87 -30.44 6.78 -9.41
C TRP A 87 -31.10 5.43 -9.07
N LEU A 88 -30.35 4.48 -8.50
CA LEU A 88 -30.85 3.17 -8.07
C LEU A 88 -31.84 3.19 -6.89
N LYS A 89 -32.01 4.32 -6.19
CA LYS A 89 -33.03 4.43 -5.13
C LYS A 89 -34.44 4.56 -5.72
N ASP A 90 -34.54 5.28 -6.82
CA ASP A 90 -35.82 5.66 -7.44
C ASP A 90 -36.09 4.91 -8.76
N HIS A 91 -35.09 4.19 -9.29
CA HIS A 91 -35.18 3.48 -10.55
C HIS A 91 -34.67 2.05 -10.43
N GLN A 92 -35.25 1.17 -11.25
CA GLN A 92 -34.79 -0.20 -11.40
C GLN A 92 -34.14 -0.36 -12.79
N PRO A 93 -32.91 -0.88 -12.88
CA PRO A 93 -32.33 -1.24 -14.18
C PRO A 93 -33.18 -2.36 -14.79
N ALA A 94 -33.44 -2.25 -16.10
CA ALA A 94 -34.24 -3.20 -16.86
C ALA A 94 -33.58 -4.60 -16.95
#